data_AF-A0A925VL76-F1
#
_entry.id   AF-A0A925VL76-F1
#
_cell.length_a   1.000
_cell.length_b   1.000
_cell.length_c   1.000
_cell.angle_alpha   90.00
_cell.angle_beta   90.00
_cell.angle_gamma   90.00
#
_symmetry.space_group_name_H-M   'P 1'
#
loop_
_entity.id
_entity.type
_entity.pdbx_description
1 polymer ?
#
loop_
_entity_poly.entity_id
_entity_poly.type
_entity_poly.pdbx_seq_one_letter_code
_entity_poly.pdbx_strand_id
1 'polypeptide(L)' 'MPPFCPQCGVDNLPTARFCDQCGATLIPVPAQQAAPAQPASPV' A
#
# COMPACT_ATOMS: atom_id res chain seq x y z
N MET A 1 5.51 5.81 -4.84
CA MET A 1 6.13 6.17 -3.55
C MET A 1 5.38 5.41 -2.48
N PRO A 2 6.07 4.65 -1.61
CA PRO A 2 5.41 3.95 -0.50
C PRO A 2 4.75 4.98 0.44
N PRO A 3 3.61 4.65 1.08
CA PRO A 3 2.98 5.53 2.04
C PRO A 3 3.89 5.69 3.27
N PHE A 4 4.23 6.94 3.58
CA PHE A 4 4.97 7.31 4.78
C PHE A 4 3.98 7.62 5.90
N CYS A 5 4.26 7.17 7.13
CA CYS A 5 3.42 7.50 8.27
C CYS A 5 3.57 8.98 8.64
N PRO A 6 2.49 9.79 8.63
CA PRO A 6 2.60 11.21 8.97
C PRO A 6 2.86 11.46 10.46
N GLN A 7 2.67 10.45 11.31
CA GLN A 7 2.86 10.58 12.76
C GLN A 7 4.30 10.29 13.20
N CYS A 8 4.94 9.28 12.63
CA CYS A 8 6.28 8.85 13.06
C CYS A 8 7.33 8.89 11.95
N GLY A 9 6.94 9.13 10.70
CA GLY A 9 7.88 9.20 9.58
C GLY A 9 8.54 7.87 9.24
N VAL A 10 7.82 6.75 9.34
CA VAL A 10 8.34 5.46 8.85
C VAL A 10 7.65 5.06 7.54
N ASP A 11 8.41 4.38 6.68
CA ASP A 11 7.87 3.71 5.50
C ASP A 11 6.92 2.58 5.87
N ASN A 12 5.84 2.43 5.11
CA ASN A 12 4.89 1.33 5.25
C ASN A 12 4.57 0.70 3.89
N LEU A 13 3.99 -0.51 3.93
CA LEU A 13 3.52 -1.19 2.74
C LEU A 13 2.41 -0.37 2.05
N PRO A 14 2.32 -0.37 0.70
CA PRO A 14 1.25 0.31 -0.03
C PRO A 14 -0.17 -0.14 0.36
N THR A 15 -0.29 -1.37 0.85
CA THR A 15 -1.55 -1.97 1.28
C THR A 15 -1.78 -1.89 2.79
N ALA A 16 -0.85 -1.31 3.56
CA ALA A 16 -0.97 -1.20 5.01
C ALA A 16 -2.10 -0.24 5.39
N ARG A 17 -2.97 -0.67 6.30
CA ARG A 17 -4.03 0.17 6.89
C ARG A 17 -3.59 0.90 8.15
N PHE A 18 -2.57 0.36 8.82
CA PHE A 18 -2.01 0.89 10.08
C PHE A 18 -0.50 0.90 9.99
N CYS A 19 0.13 1.82 10.71
CA CYS A 19 1.58 1.90 10.81
C CYS A 19 2.12 0.75 11.68
N ASP A 20 3.10 0.01 11.16
CA ASP A 20 3.71 -1.13 11.86
C ASP A 20 4.49 -0.70 13.12
N GLN A 21 4.97 0.55 13.17
CA GLN A 21 5.76 1.06 14.30
C GLN A 21 4.94 1.74 15.39
N CYS A 22 3.94 2.55 15.02
CA CYS A 22 3.21 3.38 15.99
C CYS A 22 1.71 3.09 16.08
N GLY A 23 1.17 2.22 15.21
CA GLY A 23 -0.25 1.86 15.18
C GLY A 23 -1.19 2.93 14.62
N ALA A 24 -0.67 4.07 14.16
CA ALA A 24 -1.50 5.13 13.56
C ALA A 24 -2.18 4.63 12.28
N THR A 25 -3.44 5.03 12.07
CA THR A 25 -4.16 4.78 10.81
C THR A 25 -3.48 5.48 9.65
N LEU A 26 -3.10 4.72 8.63
CA LEU A 26 -2.60 5.28 7.38
C LEU A 26 -3.80 5.59 6.50
N ILE A 27 -3.80 6.75 5.84
CA ILE A 27 -4.77 7.01 4.77
C ILE A 27 -4.33 6.14 3.60
N PRO A 28 -5.07 5.08 3.24
CA PRO A 28 -4.70 4.29 2.08
C PRO A 28 -4.78 5.22 0.87
N VAL A 29 -3.63 5.51 0.26
CA VAL A 29 -3.65 5.97 -1.13
C VAL A 29 -4.31 4.81 -1.86
N PRO A 30 -5.43 5.04 -2.60
CA PRO A 30 -6.04 3.97 -3.37
C PRO A 30 -4.92 3.31 -4.14
N ALA A 31 -4.72 2.00 -3.93
CA ALA A 31 -3.82 1.23 -4.75
C ALA A 31 -4.33 1.41 -6.18
N GLN A 32 -3.77 2.39 -6.90
CA GLN A 32 -4.03 2.60 -8.31
C GLN A 32 -3.76 1.25 -8.93
N GLN A 33 -4.83 0.71 -9.50
CA GLN A 33 -5.15 -0.70 -9.48
C GLN A 33 -3.92 -1.51 -9.85
N ALA A 34 -3.55 -2.48 -9.01
CA ALA A 34 -2.72 -3.59 -9.47
C ALA A 34 -3.40 -4.09 -10.74
N ALA A 35 -2.73 -3.87 -11.88
CA ALA A 35 -3.22 -4.30 -13.18
C ALA A 35 -3.71 -5.75 -13.01
N PRO A 36 -4.91 -6.10 -13.52
CA PRO A 36 -5.33 -7.47 -13.47
C PRO A 36 -4.22 -8.26 -14.16
N ALA A 37 -3.62 -9.19 -13.43
CA ALA A 37 -2.69 -10.15 -13.98
C ALA A 37 -3.39 -10.75 -15.19
N GLN A 38 -3.03 -10.30 -16.38
CA GLN A 38 -3.66 -10.75 -17.61
C GLN A 38 -3.34 -12.24 -17.67
N PRO A 39 -4.33 -13.14 -17.65
CA PRO A 39 -4.05 -14.55 -17.73
C PRO A 39 -3.33 -14.79 -19.06
N ALA A 40 -2.18 -15.45 -18.96
CA ALA A 40 -1.42 -15.88 -20.12
C ALA A 40 -2.36 -16.53 -21.13
N SER A 41 -2.29 -16.05 -22.36
CA SER A 41 -3.09 -16.50 -23.49
C SER A 41 -3.11 -18.04 -23.56
N PRO A 42 -4.29 -18.69 -23.62
CA PRO A 42 -4.34 -20.04 -24.12
C PRO A 42 -4.15 -20.00 -25.65
N VAL A 43 -3.30 -20.92 -26.12
CA VAL A 43 -2.88 -21.19 -27.51
C VAL A 43 -4.04 -21.40 -28.48
#